data_AF-A0A4S8PRI7-F1
#
_entry.id   AF-A0A4S8PRI7-F1
#
_cell.length_a   1.000
_cell.length_b   1.000
_cell.length_c   1.000
_cell.angle_alpha   90.00
_cell.angle_beta   90.00
_cell.angle_gamma   90.00
#
_symmetry.space_group_name_H-M   'P 1'
#
loop_
_entity.id
_entity.type
_entity.pdbx_description
1 polymer ?
#
loop_
_entity_poly.entity_id
_entity_poly.type
_entity_poly.pdbx_seq_one_letter_code
_entity_poly.pdbx_strand_id
1 'polypeptide(L)'
;MYRCSEVAERASLLIDGELGFLPRLNIRLHLAICRGCRAFIEQMRITRELTAMADTADDIPPGEEIKAALAQRQMQLKTKG
;
A
#
# COMPACT_ATOMS: atom_id res chain seq x y z
N MET A 1 -9.57 -3.71 -24.82
CA MET A 1 -9.86 -2.61 -23.87
C MET A 1 -10.49 -3.23 -22.64
N TYR A 2 -9.90 -3.00 -21.46
CA TYR A 2 -10.40 -3.56 -20.21
C TYR A 2 -11.76 -2.97 -19.83
N ARG A 3 -12.52 -3.73 -19.04
CA ARG A 3 -13.67 -3.28 -18.26
C ARG A 3 -13.20 -2.55 -17.02
N CYS A 4 -14.07 -1.72 -16.43
CA CYS A 4 -13.73 -0.99 -15.19
C CYS A 4 -13.32 -1.93 -14.05
N SER A 5 -13.94 -3.11 -13.92
CA SER A 5 -13.57 -4.12 -12.92
C SER A 5 -12.16 -4.67 -13.14
N GLU A 6 -11.79 -4.97 -14.38
CA GLU A 6 -10.47 -5.47 -14.73
C GLU A 6 -9.37 -4.43 -14.48
N VAL A 7 -9.69 -3.13 -14.64
CA VAL A 7 -8.81 -2.02 -14.24
C VAL A 7 -8.68 -1.96 -12.72
N ALA A 8 -9.78 -2.11 -11.97
CA ALA A 8 -9.77 -2.10 -10.51
C ALA A 8 -8.93 -3.24 -9.92
N GLU A 9 -9.07 -4.46 -10.45
CA GLU A 9 -8.26 -5.63 -10.07
C GLU A 9 -6.76 -5.42 -10.27
N ARG A 10 -6.37 -4.59 -11.24
CA ARG A 10 -4.98 -4.35 -11.64
C ARG A 10 -4.43 -3.02 -11.13
N ALA A 11 -5.21 -2.27 -10.35
CA ALA A 11 -4.87 -0.93 -9.94
C ALA A 11 -3.61 -0.88 -9.08
N SER A 12 -3.50 -1.77 -8.09
CA SER A 12 -2.32 -1.83 -7.22
C SER A 12 -1.06 -2.16 -8.03
N LEU A 13 -1.08 -3.25 -8.82
CA LEU A 13 0.04 -3.62 -9.70
C LEU A 13 0.42 -2.51 -10.70
N LEU A 14 -0.55 -1.73 -11.17
CA LEU A 14 -0.27 -0.57 -12.02
C LEU A 14 0.51 0.50 -11.26
N ILE A 15 0.04 0.83 -10.06
CA ILE A 15 0.59 1.90 -9.21
C ILE A 15 1.98 1.52 -8.69
N ASP A 16 2.17 0.26 -8.30
CA ASP A 16 3.46 -0.26 -7.81
C ASP A 16 4.46 -0.54 -8.95
N GLY A 17 4.03 -0.41 -10.21
CA GLY A 17 4.91 -0.57 -11.36
C GLY A 17 5.10 -2.02 -11.82
N GLU A 18 4.42 -2.98 -11.20
CA GLU A 18 4.58 -4.43 -11.38
C GLU A 18 3.83 -5.00 -12.60
N LEU A 19 3.04 -4.19 -13.30
CA LEU A 19 2.42 -4.62 -14.55
C LEU A 19 3.44 -4.74 -15.70
N GLY A 20 3.27 -5.79 -16.52
CA GLY A 20 3.91 -5.88 -17.82
C GLY A 20 3.50 -4.76 -18.80
N PHE A 21 4.20 -4.66 -19.92
CA PHE A 21 4.00 -3.59 -20.90
C PHE A 21 2.58 -3.55 -21.51
N LEU A 22 2.07 -4.69 -21.97
CA LEU A 22 0.75 -4.77 -22.64
C LEU A 22 -0.44 -4.46 -21.72
N PRO A 23 -0.52 -4.99 -20.48
CA PRO A 23 -1.56 -4.59 -19.53
C PRO A 23 -1.52 -3.09 -19.20
N ARG A 24 -0.31 -2.52 -19.02
CA ARG A 24 -0.13 -1.10 -18.76
C ARG A 24 -0.65 -0.24 -19.91
N LEU A 25 -0.38 -0.63 -21.16
CA LEU A 25 -0.92 0.07 -22.34
C LEU A 25 -2.45 -0.01 -22.42
N ASN A 26 -3.04 -1.19 -22.19
CA ASN A 26 -4.49 -1.36 -22.20
C ASN A 26 -5.18 -0.50 -21.14
N ILE A 27 -4.61 -0.40 -19.93
CA ILE A 27 -5.15 0.48 -18.89
C ILE A 27 -5.02 1.95 -19.30
N ARG A 28 -3.89 2.40 -19.87
CA ARG A 28 -3.75 3.77 -20.37
C ARG A 28 -4.82 4.13 -21.40
N LEU A 29 -5.11 3.23 -22.34
CA LEU A 29 -6.19 3.41 -23.32
C LEU A 29 -7.56 3.52 -22.64
N HIS A 30 -7.86 2.67 -21.65
CA HIS A 30 -9.10 2.75 -20.90
C HIS A 30 -9.22 4.09 -20.13
N LEU A 31 -8.14 4.52 -19.48
CA LEU A 31 -8.07 5.78 -18.75
C LEU A 31 -8.18 7.00 -19.66
N ALA A 32 -7.90 6.90 -20.96
CA ALA A 32 -8.15 7.99 -21.91
C ALA A 32 -9.65 8.25 -22.12
N ILE A 33 -10.50 7.23 -21.91
CA ILE A 33 -11.93 7.29 -22.23
C ILE A 33 -12.77 7.38 -20.95
N CYS A 34 -12.49 6.56 -19.95
CA CYS A 34 -13.31 6.47 -18.74
C CYS A 34 -12.89 7.49 -17.67
N ARG A 35 -13.75 8.47 -17.36
CA ARG A 35 -13.51 9.45 -16.29
C ARG A 35 -13.52 8.81 -14.89
N GLY A 36 -14.41 7.84 -14.65
CA GLY A 36 -14.51 7.15 -13.36
C GLY A 36 -13.24 6.40 -13.00
N CYS A 37 -12.66 5.64 -13.93
CA CYS A 37 -11.40 4.95 -13.67
C CYS A 37 -10.20 5.90 -13.50
N ARG A 38 -10.20 7.08 -14.13
CA ARG A 38 -9.18 8.12 -13.84
C ARG A 38 -9.27 8.59 -12.40
N ALA A 39 -10.47 8.98 -11.94
CA ALA A 39 -10.68 9.42 -10.57
C ALA A 39 -10.32 8.33 -9.57
N PHE A 40 -10.75 7.09 -9.82
CA PHE A 40 -10.43 5.94 -8.98
C PHE A 40 -8.92 5.68 -8.86
N ILE A 41 -8.18 5.65 -9.97
CA ILE A 41 -6.72 5.44 -9.94
C ILE A 41 -6.03 6.59 -9.20
N GLU A 42 -6.50 7.83 -9.37
CA GLU A 42 -5.94 8.98 -8.66
C GLU A 42 -6.15 8.89 -7.16
N GLN A 43 -7.36 8.53 -6.71
CA GLN A 43 -7.66 8.27 -5.30
C GLN A 43 -6.76 7.18 -4.73
N MET A 44 -6.56 6.09 -5.46
CA MET A 44 -5.67 5.01 -5.05
C MET A 44 -4.20 5.46 -4.89
N ARG A 45 -3.72 6.36 -5.75
CA ARG A 45 -2.37 6.93 -5.62
C ARG A 45 -2.23 7.80 -4.39
N ILE A 46 -3.22 8.65 -4.13
CA ILE A 46 -3.27 9.49 -2.92
C ILE A 46 -3.24 8.60 -1.68
N THR A 47 -4.05 7.55 -1.64
CA THR A 47 -4.04 6.59 -0.53
C THR A 47 -2.67 5.97 -0.34
N ARG A 48 -2.01 5.52 -1.42
CA ARG A 48 -0.65 4.95 -1.34
C ARG A 48 0.37 5.95 -0.81
N GLU A 49 0.31 7.19 -1.27
CA GLU A 49 1.22 8.26 -0.83
C GLU A 49 1.00 8.59 0.65
N LEU A 50 -0.24 8.75 1.09
CA LEU A 50 -0.56 8.99 2.50
C LEU A 50 -0.09 7.85 3.40
N THR A 51 -0.29 6.60 2.98
CA THR A 51 0.19 5.44 3.75
C THR A 51 1.72 5.41 3.79
N ALA A 52 2.41 5.71 2.68
CA ALA A 52 3.87 5.78 2.67
C ALA A 52 4.41 6.89 3.59
N MET A 53 3.72 8.04 3.67
CA MET A 53 4.06 9.10 4.63
C MET A 53 3.81 8.67 6.08
N ALA A 54 2.74 7.93 6.34
CA ALA A 54 2.45 7.39 7.67
C ALA A 54 3.51 6.37 8.13
N ASP A 55 3.99 5.52 7.22
CA ASP A 55 5.06 4.55 7.49
C ASP A 55 6.37 5.25 7.88
N THR A 56 6.69 6.39 7.28
CA THR A 56 7.83 7.21 7.72
C THR A 56 7.65 7.87 9.09
N ALA A 57 6.42 7.92 9.63
CA ALA A 57 6.14 8.40 10.97
C ALA A 57 6.30 7.29 12.04
N ASP A 58 6.42 6.02 11.65
CA ASP A 58 6.64 4.89 12.57
C ASP A 58 8.10 4.81 13.09
N ASP A 59 8.98 5.70 12.65
CA ASP A 59 10.29 5.94 13.28
C ASP A 59 10.17 6.61 14.67
N ILE A 60 8.96 6.87 15.17
CA ILE A 60 8.73 7.22 16.57
C ILE A 60 9.06 5.99 17.41
N PRO A 61 10.15 5.99 18.19
CA PRO A 61 10.50 4.84 19.00
C PRO A 61 9.35 4.55 19.97
N PRO A 62 9.08 3.27 20.28
CA PRO A 62 8.10 2.91 21.28
C PRO A 62 8.39 3.67 22.58
N GLY A 63 7.36 4.17 23.26
CA GLY A 63 7.54 4.83 24.55
C GLY A 63 8.33 3.94 25.52
N GLU A 64 9.09 4.53 26.44
CA GLU A 64 9.91 3.79 27.40
C GLU A 64 9.11 2.73 28.18
N GLU A 65 7.83 3.01 28.48
CA GLU A 65 6.90 2.05 29.08
C GLU A 65 6.69 0.80 28.23
N ILE A 66 6.53 0.97 26.90
CA ILE A 66 6.35 -0.14 25.96
C ILE A 66 7.65 -0.94 25.85
N LYS A 67 8.81 -0.27 25.77
CA LYS A 67 10.12 -0.95 25.75
C LYS A 67 10.34 -1.77 27.03
N ALA A 68 10.03 -1.22 28.19
CA ALA A 68 10.15 -1.91 29.47
C ALA A 68 9.25 -3.14 29.54
N ALA A 69 7.99 -3.02 29.10
CA ALA A 69 7.05 -4.14 29.05
C ALA A 69 7.53 -5.27 28.12
N LEU A 70 8.06 -4.91 26.94
CA LEU A 70 8.63 -5.89 26.00
C LEU A 70 9.87 -6.60 26.58
N ALA A 71 10.77 -5.86 27.25
CA ALA A 71 11.94 -6.42 27.90
C ALA A 71 11.56 -7.42 29.01
N GLN A 72 10.60 -7.07 29.86
CA GLN A 72 10.09 -7.98 30.89
C GLN A 72 9.49 -9.26 30.29
N ARG A 73 8.69 -9.13 29.22
CA ARG A 73 8.09 -10.28 28.54
C ARG A 73 9.15 -11.20 27.94
N GLN A 74 10.20 -10.64 27.32
CA GLN A 74 11.31 -11.43 26.77
C GLN A 74 12.09 -12.17 27.87
N MET A 75 12.31 -11.54 29.03
CA MET A 75 12.95 -12.20 30.18
C MET A 75 12.12 -13.36 30.71
N GLN A 76 10.80 -13.18 30.86
CA GLN A 76 9.88 -14.22 31.30
C GLN A 76 9.84 -15.43 30.34
N LEU A 77 9.91 -15.18 29.02
CA LEU A 77 9.97 -16.25 28.03
C LEU A 77 11.29 -17.03 28.10
N LYS A 78 12.41 -16.34 28.34
CA LYS A 78 13.73 -16.98 28.48
C LYS A 78 13.88 -17.79 29.78
N THR A 79 13.18 -17.43 30.85
CA THR A 79 13.20 -18.19 32.12
C THR A 79 12.26 -19.38 32.14
N LYS A 80 11.34 -19.48 31.17
CA LYS A 80 10.34 -20.55 31.07
C LYS A 80 10.73 -21.64 30.04
N GLY A 81 11.86 -21.50 29.36
CA GLY A 81 12.41 -22.44 28.38
C GLY A 81 13.58 -23.23 28.93
#